data_AF-A0A372G9M4-F1
#
_entry.id   AF-A0A372G9M4-F1
#
_cell.length_a   1.000
_cell.length_b   1.000
_cell.length_c   1.000
_cell.angle_alpha   90.00
_cell.angle_beta   90.00
_cell.angle_gamma   90.00
#
_symmetry.space_group_name_H-M   'P 1'
#
loop_
_entity.id
_entity.type
_entity.pdbx_description
1 polymer ?
#
loop_
_entity_poly.entity_id
_entity_poly.type
_entity_poly.pdbx_seq_one_letter_code
_entity_poly.pdbx_strand_id
1 'polypeptide(L)'
;MNVNEPPDPRLNLWATIAFYLRFFRTQHGQTGDIVARWLNRSRSSISRLESGESQLKESEAAILDAKWSTGGLFGILLWFARLGHDPNWNKNYLGFEERSSEIRMYDGQVIPAMFQTPEYARALLMAGRPKNLGKAVEARMARQAILHKPDAPEVWVLLAETALGPHVGGPHTMREQIAYLLQLSQLPNVILRIVPNGAGANEGLDGPFKVLKVKEGEIGFLVAPNGGRLELDSEEVASLRNRFDRIGAVALPVELSRVTLRDAMEKLR
;
A
#
# COMPACT_ATOMS: atom_id res chain seq x y z
N MET A 1 -7.20 22.75 20.07
CA MET A 1 -8.08 21.57 19.92
C MET A 1 -8.07 20.82 21.23
N ASN A 2 -9.22 20.66 21.86
CA ASN A 2 -9.35 20.03 23.17
C ASN A 2 -9.07 18.53 23.00
N VAL A 3 -8.06 17.99 23.70
CA VAL A 3 -7.56 16.60 23.54
C VAL A 3 -8.61 15.53 23.96
N ASN A 4 -9.79 15.97 24.43
CA ASN A 4 -10.80 15.13 25.05
C ASN A 4 -12.20 15.27 24.41
N GLU A 5 -12.34 15.64 23.14
CA GLU A 5 -13.64 15.56 22.43
C GLU A 5 -13.59 14.44 21.38
N PRO A 6 -14.68 13.66 21.22
CA PRO A 6 -14.72 12.67 20.15
C PRO A 6 -14.66 13.39 18.80
N PRO A 7 -14.03 12.79 17.77
CA PRO A 7 -13.99 13.39 16.44
C PRO A 7 -15.41 13.53 15.87
N ASP A 8 -15.61 14.49 14.95
CA ASP A 8 -16.88 14.64 14.23
C ASP A 8 -17.21 13.32 13.51
N PRO A 9 -18.32 12.64 13.86
CA PRO A 9 -18.63 11.31 13.34
C PRO A 9 -18.89 11.29 11.83
N ARG A 10 -19.04 12.45 11.18
CA ARG A 10 -19.26 12.56 9.73
C ARG A 10 -17.97 12.51 8.90
N LEU A 11 -16.79 12.57 9.54
CA LEU A 11 -15.51 12.63 8.82
C LEU A 11 -15.17 11.31 8.13
N ASN A 12 -15.39 10.19 8.81
CA ASN A 12 -15.26 8.83 8.31
C ASN A 12 -15.79 7.84 9.36
N LEU A 13 -15.87 6.57 9.00
CA LEU A 13 -16.42 5.54 9.87
C LEU A 13 -15.56 5.25 11.10
N TRP A 14 -14.24 5.48 11.06
CA TRP A 14 -13.41 5.40 12.26
C TRP A 14 -13.77 6.50 13.27
N ALA A 15 -14.06 7.71 12.81
CA ALA A 15 -14.58 8.79 13.64
C ALA A 15 -15.99 8.46 14.17
N THR A 16 -16.84 7.84 13.35
CA THR A 16 -18.15 7.33 13.78
C THR A 16 -18.02 6.30 14.90
N ILE A 17 -17.09 5.34 14.77
CA ILE A 17 -16.81 4.32 15.81
C ILE A 17 -16.33 5.00 17.10
N ALA A 18 -15.36 5.91 17.01
CA ALA A 18 -14.83 6.64 18.16
C ALA A 18 -15.92 7.43 18.91
N PHE A 19 -16.78 8.12 18.15
CA PHE A 19 -17.94 8.82 18.67
C PHE A 19 -18.91 7.89 19.38
N TYR A 20 -19.34 6.79 18.73
CA TYR A 20 -20.30 5.86 19.34
C TYR A 20 -19.72 5.12 20.55
N LEU A 21 -18.43 4.78 20.54
CA LEU A 21 -17.77 4.16 21.68
C LEU A 21 -17.88 5.05 22.92
N ARG A 22 -17.60 6.35 22.77
CA ARG A 22 -17.77 7.32 23.85
C ARG A 22 -19.24 7.51 24.21
N PHE A 23 -20.11 7.66 23.21
CA PHE A 23 -21.54 7.85 23.39
C PHE A 23 -22.13 6.73 24.28
N PHE A 24 -21.95 5.46 23.90
CA PHE A 24 -22.46 4.33 24.67
C PHE A 24 -21.84 4.25 26.06
N ARG A 25 -20.51 4.45 26.18
CA ARG A 25 -19.87 4.50 27.50
C ARG A 25 -20.51 5.55 28.42
N THR A 26 -20.76 6.76 27.90
CA THR A 26 -21.38 7.84 28.68
C THR A 26 -22.86 7.58 28.97
N GLN A 27 -23.61 7.04 28.01
CA GLN A 27 -25.02 6.69 28.19
C GLN A 27 -25.21 5.65 29.29
N HIS A 28 -24.29 4.70 29.41
CA HIS A 28 -24.30 3.69 30.47
C HIS A 28 -23.63 4.15 31.79
N GLY A 29 -23.21 5.42 31.90
CA GLY A 29 -22.58 5.96 33.11
C GLY A 29 -21.22 5.34 33.45
N GLN A 30 -20.53 4.77 32.45
CA GLN A 30 -19.31 3.99 32.67
C GLN A 30 -18.04 4.83 32.59
N THR A 31 -17.08 4.53 33.44
CA THR A 31 -15.73 5.12 33.36
C THR A 31 -14.90 4.40 32.29
N GLY A 32 -13.86 5.08 31.78
CA GLY A 32 -12.92 4.46 30.85
C GLY A 32 -12.27 3.19 31.42
N ASP A 33 -12.09 3.10 32.74
CA ASP A 33 -11.54 1.93 33.44
C ASP A 33 -12.44 0.69 33.38
N ILE A 34 -13.77 0.87 33.25
CA ILE A 34 -14.71 -0.24 33.08
C ILE A 34 -14.54 -0.86 31.69
N VAL A 35 -14.56 -0.02 30.65
CA VAL A 35 -14.40 -0.45 29.25
C VAL A 35 -12.99 -1.03 29.03
N ALA A 36 -11.97 -0.42 29.63
CA ALA A 36 -10.58 -0.89 29.62
C ALA A 36 -10.47 -2.34 30.09
N ARG A 37 -11.14 -2.70 31.19
CA ARG A 37 -11.16 -4.08 31.71
C ARG A 37 -11.82 -5.06 30.76
N TRP A 38 -12.92 -4.67 30.08
CA TRP A 38 -13.59 -5.55 29.12
C TRP A 38 -12.72 -5.85 27.91
N LEU A 39 -12.00 -4.83 27.41
CA LEU A 39 -11.18 -4.94 26.22
C LEU A 39 -9.74 -5.40 26.51
N ASN A 40 -9.40 -5.70 27.77
CA ASN A 40 -8.05 -5.99 28.22
C ASN A 40 -7.02 -4.94 27.76
N ARG A 41 -7.37 -3.65 27.95
CA ARG A 41 -6.58 -2.48 27.54
C ARG A 41 -6.35 -1.55 28.74
N SER A 42 -5.41 -0.61 28.60
CA SER A 42 -5.26 0.49 29.56
C SER A 42 -6.34 1.56 29.36
N ARG A 43 -6.64 2.34 30.40
CA ARG A 43 -7.51 3.52 30.31
C ARG A 43 -7.04 4.53 29.26
N SER A 44 -5.73 4.75 29.16
CA SER A 44 -5.14 5.62 28.13
C SER A 44 -5.40 5.09 26.72
N SER A 45 -5.42 3.77 26.53
CA SER A 45 -5.76 3.15 25.26
C SER A 45 -7.24 3.37 24.89
N ILE A 46 -8.15 3.33 25.87
CA ILE A 46 -9.57 3.67 25.65
C ILE A 46 -9.73 5.14 25.26
N SER A 47 -9.02 6.05 25.92
CA SER A 47 -9.04 7.47 25.55
C SER A 47 -8.62 7.69 24.09
N ARG A 48 -7.59 6.96 23.61
CA ARG A 48 -7.15 7.01 22.21
C ARG A 48 -8.14 6.39 21.22
N LEU A 49 -8.90 5.37 21.63
CA LEU A 49 -10.01 4.85 20.82
C LEU A 49 -11.11 5.92 20.69
N GLU A 50 -11.46 6.59 21.78
CA GLU A 50 -12.50 7.64 21.80
C GLU A 50 -12.10 8.93 21.07
N SER A 51 -10.80 9.21 20.94
CA SER A 51 -10.28 10.32 20.14
C SER A 51 -10.04 9.96 18.68
N GLY A 52 -10.17 8.69 18.29
CA GLY A 52 -9.89 8.22 16.94
C GLY A 52 -8.40 8.05 16.60
N GLU A 53 -7.51 8.17 17.59
CA GLU A 53 -6.06 7.95 17.43
C GLU A 53 -5.68 6.46 17.36
N SER A 54 -6.56 5.59 17.86
CA SER A 54 -6.40 4.13 17.80
C SER A 54 -7.64 3.49 17.19
N GLN A 55 -7.45 2.36 16.52
CA GLN A 55 -8.52 1.60 15.89
C GLN A 55 -9.01 0.46 16.80
N LEU A 56 -10.32 0.23 16.75
CA LEU A 56 -11.00 -0.90 17.39
C LEU A 56 -10.73 -2.20 16.62
N LYS A 57 -10.52 -3.30 17.32
CA LYS A 57 -10.38 -4.63 16.71
C LYS A 57 -11.72 -5.36 16.64
N GLU A 58 -11.80 -6.38 15.81
CA GLU A 58 -13.02 -7.17 15.61
C GLU A 58 -13.47 -7.93 16.86
N SER A 59 -12.53 -8.55 17.56
CA SER A 59 -12.81 -9.18 18.86
C SER A 59 -13.29 -8.17 19.90
N GLU A 60 -12.78 -6.94 19.86
CA GLU A 60 -13.18 -5.86 20.77
C GLU A 60 -14.58 -5.32 20.42
N ALA A 61 -14.90 -5.21 19.13
CA ALA A 61 -16.22 -4.81 18.66
C ALA A 61 -17.30 -5.80 19.12
N ALA A 62 -17.05 -7.11 18.99
CA ALA A 62 -17.97 -8.13 19.48
C ALA A 62 -18.20 -8.05 21.01
N ILE A 63 -17.16 -7.74 21.79
CA ILE A 63 -17.28 -7.53 23.24
C ILE A 63 -18.15 -6.31 23.54
N LEU A 64 -17.92 -5.19 22.85
CA LEU A 64 -18.71 -3.97 23.06
C LEU A 64 -20.18 -4.19 22.68
N ASP A 65 -20.42 -4.86 21.55
CA ASP A 65 -21.77 -5.17 21.10
C ASP A 65 -22.53 -6.05 22.10
N ALA A 66 -21.85 -7.04 22.69
CA ALA A 66 -22.43 -7.89 23.73
C ALA A 66 -22.67 -7.13 25.05
N LYS A 67 -21.72 -6.28 25.49
CA LYS A 67 -21.82 -5.56 26.77
C LYS A 67 -22.87 -4.46 26.76
N TRP A 68 -23.09 -3.82 25.61
CA TRP A 68 -24.06 -2.74 25.45
C TRP A 68 -25.34 -3.15 24.72
N SER A 69 -25.45 -4.41 24.26
CA SER A 69 -26.64 -4.92 23.56
C SER A 69 -27.02 -4.08 22.34
N THR A 70 -26.04 -3.66 21.55
CA THR A 70 -26.19 -2.76 20.40
C THR A 70 -26.67 -3.46 19.12
N GLY A 71 -26.91 -4.77 19.16
CA GLY A 71 -27.32 -5.54 17.98
C GLY A 71 -26.25 -5.65 16.88
N GLY A 72 -24.96 -5.54 17.24
CA GLY A 72 -23.86 -5.69 16.28
C GLY A 72 -23.38 -4.39 15.62
N LEU A 73 -23.81 -3.23 16.14
CA LEU A 73 -23.45 -1.91 15.60
C LEU A 73 -21.93 -1.73 15.41
N PHE A 74 -21.12 -2.06 16.42
CA PHE A 74 -19.67 -1.88 16.34
C PHE A 74 -19.04 -2.82 15.31
N GLY A 75 -19.52 -4.07 15.22
CA GLY A 75 -19.13 -4.99 14.16
C GLY A 75 -19.44 -4.45 12.76
N ILE A 76 -20.65 -3.94 12.53
CA ILE A 76 -21.07 -3.38 11.24
C ILE A 76 -20.26 -2.13 10.88
N LEU A 77 -20.11 -1.20 11.82
CA LEU A 77 -19.32 0.02 11.61
C LEU A 77 -17.86 -0.33 11.33
N LEU A 78 -17.29 -1.31 12.04
CA LEU A 78 -15.93 -1.77 11.81
C LEU A 78 -15.76 -2.38 10.41
N TRP A 79 -16.74 -3.18 9.95
CA TRP A 79 -16.74 -3.74 8.61
C TRP A 79 -16.68 -2.63 7.55
N PHE A 80 -17.60 -1.67 7.59
CA PHE A 80 -17.56 -0.55 6.65
C PHE A 80 -16.31 0.34 6.82
N ALA A 81 -15.81 0.52 8.04
CA ALA A 81 -14.60 1.31 8.29
C ALA A 81 -13.36 0.69 7.64
N ARG A 82 -13.32 -0.65 7.54
CA ARG A 82 -12.28 -1.40 6.82
C ARG A 82 -12.43 -1.32 5.31
N LEU A 83 -13.65 -1.16 4.79
CA LEU A 83 -13.88 -0.88 3.37
C LEU A 83 -13.45 0.54 2.97
N GLY A 84 -13.46 1.48 3.93
CA GLY A 84 -13.06 2.85 3.73
C GLY A 84 -11.55 3.05 3.56
N HIS A 85 -11.16 4.16 2.95
CA HIS A 85 -9.76 4.54 2.78
C HIS A 85 -9.06 4.77 4.14
N ASP A 86 -8.07 3.94 4.48
CA ASP A 86 -7.29 4.05 5.71
C ASP A 86 -6.38 5.29 5.68
N PRO A 87 -6.56 6.29 6.57
CA PRO A 87 -5.67 7.46 6.62
C PRO A 87 -4.20 7.12 6.89
N ASN A 88 -3.93 5.96 7.50
CA ASN A 88 -2.59 5.46 7.80
C ASN A 88 -2.07 4.44 6.78
N TRP A 89 -2.75 4.28 5.63
CA TRP A 89 -2.42 3.29 4.60
C TRP A 89 -0.92 3.26 4.28
N ASN A 90 -0.28 4.43 4.18
CA ASN A 90 1.13 4.54 3.81
C ASN A 90 2.03 3.94 4.90
N LYS A 91 1.79 4.26 6.17
CA LYS A 91 2.56 3.71 7.29
C LYS A 91 2.37 2.19 7.38
N ASN A 92 1.13 1.72 7.22
CA ASN A 92 0.80 0.30 7.27
C ASN A 92 1.42 -0.47 6.11
N TYR A 93 1.29 0.04 4.89
CA TYR A 93 1.95 -0.49 3.70
C TYR A 93 3.47 -0.59 3.89
N LEU A 94 4.13 0.47 4.38
CA LEU A 94 5.58 0.44 4.59
C LEU A 94 6.00 -0.61 5.61
N GLY A 95 5.22 -0.80 6.67
CA GLY A 95 5.45 -1.85 7.65
C GLY A 95 5.26 -3.28 7.10
N PHE A 96 4.41 -3.47 6.09
CA PHE A 96 4.29 -4.75 5.38
C PHE A 96 5.41 -4.93 4.36
N GLU A 97 5.74 -3.90 3.58
CA GLU A 97 6.84 -3.91 2.61
C GLU A 97 8.16 -4.30 3.28
N GLU A 98 8.51 -3.64 4.40
CA GLU A 98 9.77 -3.88 5.11
C GLU A 98 9.94 -5.30 5.65
N ARG A 99 8.85 -6.00 5.97
CA ARG A 99 8.86 -7.34 6.56
C ARG A 99 8.44 -8.44 5.58
N SER A 100 8.27 -8.09 4.31
CA SER A 100 7.85 -9.03 3.28
C SER A 100 8.97 -10.00 2.92
N SER A 101 8.62 -11.25 2.63
CA SER A 101 9.53 -12.25 2.06
C SER A 101 9.38 -12.38 0.55
N GLU A 102 8.24 -11.99 0.01
CA GLU A 102 7.96 -11.93 -1.43
C GLU A 102 7.12 -10.68 -1.72
N ILE A 103 7.45 -9.99 -2.81
CA ILE A 103 6.68 -8.87 -3.34
C ILE A 103 6.39 -9.15 -4.81
N ARG A 104 5.11 -9.24 -5.18
CA ARG A 104 4.67 -9.25 -6.58
C ARG A 104 4.03 -7.92 -6.91
N MET A 105 4.38 -7.31 -8.03
CA MET A 105 3.78 -6.05 -8.45
C MET A 105 3.60 -5.95 -9.95
N TYR A 106 2.51 -5.29 -10.33
CA TYR A 106 2.32 -4.79 -11.68
C TYR A 106 2.27 -3.27 -11.66
N ASP A 107 3.02 -2.63 -12.57
CA ASP A 107 2.97 -1.20 -12.81
C ASP A 107 2.91 -0.90 -14.31
N GLY A 108 2.00 -0.02 -14.72
CA GLY A 108 1.72 0.25 -16.14
C GLY A 108 2.13 1.64 -16.64
N GLN A 109 2.09 2.65 -15.77
CA GLN A 109 2.21 4.06 -16.19
C GLN A 109 3.54 4.71 -15.81
N VAL A 110 4.14 4.25 -14.71
CA VAL A 110 5.39 4.78 -14.17
C VAL A 110 6.22 3.62 -13.64
N ILE A 111 7.53 3.83 -13.53
CA ILE A 111 8.42 2.83 -12.94
C ILE A 111 8.15 2.76 -11.44
N PRO A 112 7.99 1.58 -10.83
CA PRO A 112 7.68 1.45 -9.41
C PRO A 112 8.75 2.10 -8.53
N ALA A 113 8.34 2.71 -7.42
CA ALA A 113 9.22 3.47 -6.52
C ALA A 113 10.50 2.74 -6.09
N MET A 114 10.45 1.41 -5.90
CA MET A 114 11.60 0.58 -5.53
C MET A 114 12.67 0.47 -6.63
N PHE A 115 12.34 0.85 -7.85
CA PHE A 115 13.17 0.71 -9.04
C PHE A 115 13.57 2.06 -9.64
N GLN A 116 13.29 3.19 -8.96
CA GLN A 116 13.54 4.54 -9.49
C GLN A 116 14.95 5.06 -9.23
N THR A 117 15.54 5.86 -10.10
CA THR A 117 16.71 6.68 -9.75
C THR A 117 16.27 7.93 -8.97
N PRO A 118 17.17 8.60 -8.23
CA PRO A 118 16.85 9.85 -7.54
C PRO A 118 16.30 10.93 -8.49
N GLU A 119 16.82 11.00 -9.71
CA GLU A 119 16.47 11.96 -10.75
C GLU A 119 15.06 11.69 -11.28
N TYR A 120 14.75 10.43 -11.61
CA TYR A 120 13.40 10.02 -12.01
C TYR A 120 12.39 10.27 -10.90
N ALA A 121 12.73 9.86 -9.66
CA ALA A 121 11.89 10.07 -8.49
C ALA A 121 11.59 11.55 -8.26
N ARG A 122 12.59 12.41 -8.36
CA ARG A 122 12.47 13.86 -8.22
C ARG A 122 11.55 14.45 -9.30
N ALA A 123 11.75 14.08 -10.57
CA ALA A 123 10.94 14.56 -11.68
C ALA A 123 9.47 14.14 -11.53
N LEU A 124 9.22 12.88 -11.17
CA LEU A 124 7.86 12.38 -10.96
C LEU A 124 7.18 13.02 -9.75
N LEU A 125 7.89 13.13 -8.62
CA LEU A 125 7.34 13.72 -7.40
C LEU A 125 7.00 15.19 -7.55
N MET A 126 7.75 15.95 -8.36
CA MET A 126 7.50 17.36 -8.60
C MET A 126 6.07 17.63 -9.12
N ALA A 127 5.54 16.74 -9.97
CA ALA A 127 4.18 16.84 -10.51
C ALA A 127 3.10 16.74 -9.40
N GLY A 128 3.38 16.00 -8.33
CA GLY A 128 2.50 15.85 -7.17
C GLY A 128 2.55 17.01 -6.16
N ARG A 129 3.33 18.07 -6.42
CA ARG A 129 3.48 19.27 -5.58
C ARG A 129 3.68 18.95 -4.08
N PRO A 130 4.69 18.14 -3.70
CA PRO A 130 4.91 17.75 -2.32
C PRO A 130 5.31 18.96 -1.48
N LYS A 131 4.90 18.97 -0.20
CA LYS A 131 5.30 20.02 0.76
C LYS A 131 6.81 20.14 0.91
N ASN A 132 7.54 19.03 0.79
CA ASN A 132 9.00 18.99 0.80
C ASN A 132 9.48 17.93 -0.19
N LEU A 133 9.93 18.37 -1.37
CA LEU A 133 10.40 17.49 -2.44
C LEU A 133 11.63 16.69 -2.03
N GLY A 134 12.62 17.32 -1.39
CA GLY A 134 13.86 16.67 -0.96
C GLY A 134 13.58 15.50 -0.02
N LYS A 135 12.80 15.74 1.04
CA LYS A 135 12.40 14.70 1.99
C LYS A 135 11.59 13.58 1.35
N ALA A 136 10.73 13.90 0.36
CA ALA A 136 9.96 12.90 -0.36
C ALA A 136 10.85 12.00 -1.24
N VAL A 137 11.87 12.58 -1.89
CA VAL A 137 12.87 11.83 -2.66
C VAL A 137 13.72 10.96 -1.74
N GLU A 138 14.25 11.52 -0.65
CA GLU A 138 15.03 10.77 0.36
C GLU A 138 14.24 9.58 0.91
N ALA A 139 13.00 9.79 1.32
CA ALA A 139 12.14 8.72 1.82
C ALA A 139 11.88 7.64 0.76
N ARG A 140 11.80 8.01 -0.52
CA ARG A 140 11.65 7.04 -1.61
C ARG A 140 12.93 6.25 -1.86
N MET A 141 14.09 6.89 -1.86
CA MET A 141 15.39 6.23 -2.05
C MET A 141 15.73 5.31 -0.88
N ALA A 142 15.42 5.72 0.36
CA ALA A 142 15.62 4.89 1.54
C ALA A 142 14.88 3.55 1.47
N ARG A 143 13.72 3.49 0.80
CA ARG A 143 12.95 2.25 0.61
C ARG A 143 13.64 1.24 -0.29
N GLN A 144 14.48 1.68 -1.23
CA GLN A 144 15.16 0.78 -2.18
C GLN A 144 16.20 -0.11 -1.52
N ALA A 145 16.73 0.32 -0.37
CA ALA A 145 17.70 -0.45 0.41
C ALA A 145 17.20 -1.87 0.74
N ILE A 146 15.88 -2.10 0.76
CA ILE A 146 15.29 -3.43 0.99
C ILE A 146 15.76 -4.49 -0.02
N LEU A 147 16.05 -4.10 -1.26
CA LEU A 147 16.47 -5.02 -2.33
C LEU A 147 17.87 -5.61 -2.07
N HIS A 148 18.66 -4.99 -1.19
CA HIS A 148 20.06 -5.32 -0.95
C HIS A 148 20.34 -5.83 0.48
N LYS A 149 19.32 -6.02 1.31
CA LYS A 149 19.48 -6.57 2.67
C LYS A 149 19.83 -8.07 2.63
N PRO A 150 20.49 -8.61 3.67
CA PRO A 150 20.79 -10.05 3.74
C PRO A 150 19.55 -10.96 3.62
N ASP A 151 18.41 -10.47 4.10
CA ASP A 151 17.09 -11.11 4.05
C ASP A 151 16.15 -10.41 3.05
N ALA A 152 16.71 -9.87 1.96
CA ALA A 152 15.93 -9.18 0.93
C ALA A 152 14.80 -10.07 0.38
N PRO A 153 13.60 -9.51 0.13
CA PRO A 153 12.49 -10.27 -0.44
C PRO A 153 12.79 -10.69 -1.87
N GLU A 154 12.15 -11.77 -2.31
CA GLU A 154 11.98 -12.05 -3.73
C GLU A 154 11.01 -11.03 -4.34
N VAL A 155 11.45 -10.30 -5.35
CA VAL A 155 10.66 -9.25 -5.99
C VAL A 155 10.35 -9.62 -7.43
N TRP A 156 9.08 -9.83 -7.72
CA TRP A 156 8.55 -10.10 -9.04
C TRP A 156 7.85 -8.85 -9.56
N VAL A 157 8.34 -8.29 -10.66
CA VAL A 157 7.78 -7.09 -11.28
C VAL A 157 7.40 -7.35 -12.73
N LEU A 158 6.12 -7.10 -13.03
CA LEU A 158 5.60 -6.99 -14.38
C LEU A 158 5.45 -5.50 -14.69
N LEU A 159 6.29 -5.00 -15.57
CA LEU A 159 6.31 -3.59 -15.94
C LEU A 159 5.79 -3.44 -17.37
N ALA A 160 4.74 -2.64 -17.58
CA ALA A 160 4.29 -2.37 -18.94
C ALA A 160 5.34 -1.55 -19.70
N GLU A 161 5.53 -1.87 -20.98
CA GLU A 161 6.45 -1.16 -21.87
C GLU A 161 6.11 0.34 -21.96
N THR A 162 4.84 0.71 -21.82
CA THR A 162 4.38 2.11 -21.72
C THR A 162 5.10 2.92 -20.64
N ALA A 163 5.50 2.29 -19.53
CA ALA A 163 6.21 2.97 -18.45
C ALA A 163 7.66 3.38 -18.82
N LEU A 164 8.19 2.88 -19.94
CA LEU A 164 9.54 3.19 -20.45
C LEU A 164 9.57 4.42 -21.39
N GLY A 165 8.41 5.03 -21.68
CA GLY A 165 8.33 6.22 -22.53
C GLY A 165 9.01 7.45 -21.91
N PRO A 166 9.41 8.46 -22.71
CA PRO A 166 10.20 9.62 -22.27
C PRO A 166 9.40 10.66 -21.44
N HIS A 167 8.51 10.21 -20.56
CA HIS A 167 7.52 11.06 -19.88
C HIS A 167 8.05 11.74 -18.61
N VAL A 168 9.08 11.19 -17.98
CA VAL A 168 9.53 11.62 -16.65
C VAL A 168 10.98 12.07 -16.71
N GLY A 169 11.22 13.37 -16.47
CA GLY A 169 12.58 13.95 -16.41
C GLY A 169 13.29 14.11 -17.76
N GLY A 170 12.66 13.68 -18.86
CA GLY A 170 13.21 13.79 -20.22
C GLY A 170 14.15 12.62 -20.60
N PRO A 171 14.72 12.65 -21.82
CA PRO A 171 15.45 11.51 -22.38
C PRO A 171 16.65 11.06 -21.56
N HIS A 172 17.44 12.00 -21.03
CA HIS A 172 18.63 11.69 -20.23
C HIS A 172 18.28 10.95 -18.93
N THR A 173 17.33 11.49 -18.14
CA THR A 173 16.86 10.83 -16.91
C THR A 173 16.27 9.45 -17.20
N MET A 174 15.51 9.31 -18.28
CA MET A 174 14.94 8.01 -18.66
C MET A 174 16.02 7.00 -19.07
N ARG A 175 17.07 7.44 -19.75
CA ARG A 175 18.20 6.58 -20.12
C ARG A 175 18.91 6.04 -18.87
N GLU A 176 19.20 6.90 -17.91
CA GLU A 176 19.80 6.49 -16.63
C GLU A 176 18.88 5.57 -15.83
N GLN A 177 17.59 5.89 -15.82
CA GLN A 177 16.57 5.08 -15.18
C GLN A 177 16.46 3.67 -15.79
N ILE A 178 16.51 3.54 -17.11
CA ILE A 178 16.48 2.23 -17.78
C ILE A 178 17.78 1.47 -17.55
N ALA A 179 18.93 2.14 -17.55
CA ALA A 179 20.20 1.53 -17.18
C ALA A 179 20.15 0.95 -15.74
N TYR A 180 19.49 1.66 -14.82
CA TYR A 180 19.28 1.18 -13.46
C TYR A 180 18.33 -0.04 -13.40
N LEU A 181 17.26 -0.07 -14.20
CA LEU A 181 16.40 -1.27 -14.32
C LEU A 181 17.20 -2.49 -14.82
N LEU A 182 18.09 -2.31 -15.79
CA LEU A 182 18.97 -3.37 -16.27
C LEU A 182 19.89 -3.89 -15.16
N GLN A 183 20.47 -2.99 -14.34
CA GLN A 183 21.28 -3.38 -13.18
C GLN A 183 20.47 -4.18 -12.16
N LEU A 184 19.30 -3.67 -11.75
CA LEU A 184 18.42 -4.36 -10.80
C LEU A 184 17.95 -5.72 -11.31
N SER A 185 17.72 -5.85 -12.63
CA SER A 185 17.33 -7.13 -13.22
C SER A 185 18.41 -8.22 -13.12
N GLN A 186 19.65 -7.88 -12.75
CA GLN A 186 20.73 -8.84 -12.51
C GLN A 186 20.82 -9.32 -11.05
N LEU A 187 20.04 -8.74 -10.14
CA LEU A 187 19.99 -9.19 -8.75
C LEU A 187 19.32 -10.57 -8.68
N PRO A 188 19.84 -11.49 -7.84
CA PRO A 188 19.30 -12.86 -7.75
C PRO A 188 17.87 -12.91 -7.20
N ASN A 189 17.47 -11.89 -6.43
CA ASN A 189 16.15 -11.78 -5.83
C ASN A 189 15.17 -10.91 -6.65
N VAL A 190 15.52 -10.48 -7.87
CA VAL A 190 14.66 -9.62 -8.70
C VAL A 190 14.33 -10.29 -10.04
N ILE A 191 13.03 -10.48 -10.27
CA ILE A 191 12.50 -10.97 -11.54
C ILE A 191 11.73 -9.83 -12.21
N LEU A 192 12.37 -9.17 -13.17
CA LEU A 192 11.75 -8.10 -13.97
C LEU A 192 11.37 -8.59 -15.35
N ARG A 193 10.09 -8.47 -15.68
CA ARG A 193 9.55 -8.82 -17.00
C ARG A 193 8.75 -7.66 -17.58
N ILE A 194 8.89 -7.45 -18.89
CA ILE A 194 8.17 -6.40 -19.62
C ILE A 194 6.88 -6.97 -20.20
N VAL A 195 5.76 -6.28 -19.98
CA VAL A 195 4.51 -6.50 -20.70
C VAL A 195 4.54 -5.63 -21.96
N PRO A 196 4.67 -6.22 -23.17
CA PRO A 196 4.86 -5.44 -24.39
C PRO A 196 3.59 -4.70 -24.78
N ASN A 197 3.73 -3.56 -25.46
CA ASN A 197 2.58 -2.77 -25.93
C ASN A 197 1.67 -3.54 -26.90
N GLY A 198 2.23 -4.54 -27.59
CA GLY A 198 1.50 -5.45 -28.48
C GLY A 198 0.73 -6.59 -27.79
N ALA A 199 0.78 -6.71 -26.46
CA ALA A 199 0.09 -7.77 -25.71
C ALA A 199 -1.45 -7.69 -25.80
N GLY A 200 -2.00 -6.58 -26.29
CA GLY A 200 -3.43 -6.37 -26.39
C GLY A 200 -4.12 -6.21 -25.03
N ALA A 201 -5.41 -6.49 -25.00
CA ALA A 201 -6.21 -6.43 -23.78
C ALA A 201 -5.68 -7.43 -22.73
N ASN A 202 -5.31 -6.93 -21.56
CA ASN A 202 -4.84 -7.72 -20.44
C ASN A 202 -5.28 -7.10 -19.12
N GLU A 203 -5.29 -7.87 -18.05
CA GLU A 203 -5.77 -7.44 -16.73
C GLU A 203 -4.90 -6.35 -16.07
N GLY A 204 -3.71 -6.05 -16.61
CA GLY A 204 -2.90 -4.93 -16.16
C GLY A 204 -3.49 -3.57 -16.51
N LEU A 205 -4.35 -3.49 -17.53
CA LEU A 205 -4.96 -2.24 -17.96
C LEU A 205 -5.87 -1.58 -16.90
N ASP A 206 -6.34 -2.35 -15.91
CA ASP A 206 -7.14 -1.83 -14.79
C ASP A 206 -6.30 -1.02 -13.78
N GLY A 207 -4.97 -1.14 -13.83
CA GLY A 207 -4.06 -0.32 -13.05
C GLY A 207 -3.09 -1.09 -12.14
N PRO A 208 -2.23 -0.36 -11.41
CA PRO A 208 -1.18 -0.96 -10.61
C PRO A 208 -1.67 -1.57 -9.30
N PHE A 209 -1.06 -2.70 -8.94
CA PHE A 209 -1.34 -3.40 -7.69
C PHE A 209 -0.10 -4.18 -7.22
N LYS A 210 -0.13 -4.57 -5.95
CA LYS A 210 0.91 -5.42 -5.34
C LYS A 210 0.30 -6.50 -4.48
N VAL A 211 1.02 -7.60 -4.35
CA VAL A 211 0.79 -8.64 -3.35
C VAL A 211 2.07 -8.79 -2.53
N LEU A 212 1.95 -8.61 -1.22
CA LEU A 212 3.04 -8.70 -0.25
C LEU A 212 2.85 -9.96 0.58
N LYS A 213 3.84 -10.84 0.59
CA LYS A 213 3.85 -12.01 1.48
C LYS A 213 4.58 -11.67 2.77
N VAL A 214 3.88 -11.73 3.90
CA VAL A 214 4.40 -11.49 5.25
C VAL A 214 4.16 -12.73 6.13
N LYS A 215 4.65 -12.72 7.37
CA LYS A 215 4.50 -13.89 8.29
C LYS A 215 3.04 -14.19 8.60
N GLU A 216 2.22 -13.16 8.64
CA GLU A 216 0.81 -13.21 9.00
C GLU A 216 -0.09 -13.68 7.84
N GLY A 217 0.42 -13.71 6.61
CA GLY A 217 -0.35 -14.04 5.41
C GLY A 217 0.07 -13.20 4.20
N GLU A 218 -0.83 -13.07 3.24
CA GLU A 218 -0.64 -12.23 2.05
C GLU A 218 -1.52 -10.99 2.13
N ILE A 219 -0.97 -9.87 1.66
CA ILE A 219 -1.61 -8.56 1.73
C ILE A 219 -1.65 -7.99 0.31
N GLY A 220 -2.83 -7.62 -0.16
CA GLY A 220 -3.01 -6.89 -1.40
C GLY A 220 -2.81 -5.40 -1.17
N PHE A 221 -2.26 -4.71 -2.16
CA PHE A 221 -2.22 -3.26 -2.20
C PHE A 221 -2.66 -2.77 -3.57
N LEU A 222 -3.79 -2.08 -3.62
CA LEU A 222 -4.31 -1.47 -4.83
C LEU A 222 -4.01 0.01 -4.81
N VAL A 223 -3.41 0.54 -5.88
CA VAL A 223 -3.08 1.95 -5.96
C VAL A 223 -4.32 2.73 -6.38
N ALA A 224 -4.66 3.78 -5.65
CA ALA A 224 -5.68 4.75 -6.03
C ALA A 224 -5.19 6.19 -5.81
N PRO A 225 -5.74 7.17 -6.53
CA PRO A 225 -5.49 8.58 -6.24
C PRO A 225 -5.79 8.90 -4.77
N ASN A 226 -4.95 9.74 -4.16
CA ASN A 226 -5.05 10.15 -2.75
C ASN A 226 -4.79 9.05 -1.69
N GLY A 227 -4.49 7.83 -2.13
CA GLY A 227 -3.96 6.76 -1.29
C GLY A 227 -4.50 5.40 -1.69
N GLY A 228 -3.67 4.37 -1.50
CA GLY A 228 -4.02 3.02 -1.90
C GLY A 228 -4.88 2.28 -0.88
N ARG A 229 -5.53 1.22 -1.33
CA ARG A 229 -6.32 0.30 -0.51
C ARG A 229 -5.45 -0.89 -0.12
N LEU A 230 -5.32 -1.15 1.17
CA LEU A 230 -4.79 -2.42 1.68
C LEU A 230 -5.93 -3.44 1.69
N GLU A 231 -5.69 -4.59 1.06
CA GLU A 231 -6.62 -5.71 1.00
C GLU A 231 -6.08 -6.84 1.87
N LEU A 232 -6.92 -7.30 2.80
CA LEU A 232 -6.59 -8.33 3.78
C LEU A 232 -7.44 -9.59 3.60
N ASP A 233 -8.52 -9.50 2.81
CA ASP A 233 -9.36 -10.64 2.50
C ASP A 233 -8.60 -11.64 1.62
N SER A 234 -8.51 -12.88 2.07
CA SER A 234 -7.72 -13.92 1.41
C SER A 234 -8.20 -14.25 0.00
N GLU A 235 -9.51 -14.16 -0.27
CA GLU A 235 -10.07 -14.47 -1.59
C GLU A 235 -9.74 -13.34 -2.58
N GLU A 236 -9.87 -12.08 -2.14
CA GLU A 236 -9.50 -10.91 -2.94
C GLU A 236 -7.98 -10.87 -3.20
N VAL A 237 -7.15 -11.20 -2.21
CA VAL A 237 -5.70 -11.29 -2.41
C VAL A 237 -5.32 -12.42 -3.37
N ALA A 238 -5.99 -13.58 -3.29
CA ALA A 238 -5.81 -14.67 -4.24
C ALA A 238 -6.21 -14.25 -5.67
N SER A 239 -7.28 -13.44 -5.82
CA SER A 239 -7.68 -12.85 -7.09
C SER A 239 -6.59 -11.96 -7.68
N LEU A 240 -5.93 -11.12 -6.87
CA LEU A 240 -4.77 -10.33 -7.31
C LEU A 240 -3.58 -11.19 -7.75
N ARG A 241 -3.33 -12.33 -7.09
CA ARG A 241 -2.28 -13.27 -7.52
C ARG A 241 -2.60 -13.90 -8.88
N ASN A 242 -3.83 -14.35 -9.06
CA ASN A 242 -4.29 -14.89 -10.35
C ASN A 242 -4.16 -13.85 -11.46
N ARG A 243 -4.51 -12.60 -11.15
CA ARG A 243 -4.32 -11.46 -12.07
C ARG A 243 -2.85 -11.26 -12.43
N PHE A 244 -1.96 -11.26 -11.45
CA PHE A 244 -0.51 -11.17 -11.69
C PHE A 244 -0.02 -12.29 -12.62
N ASP A 245 -0.44 -13.53 -12.37
CA ASP A 245 -0.02 -14.68 -13.18
C ASP A 245 -0.56 -14.60 -14.62
N ARG A 246 -1.80 -14.11 -14.81
CA ARG A 246 -2.38 -13.89 -16.15
C ARG A 246 -1.70 -12.78 -16.92
N ILE A 247 -1.32 -11.67 -16.27
CA ILE A 247 -0.48 -10.64 -16.90
C ILE A 247 0.90 -11.25 -17.23
N GLY A 248 1.42 -12.09 -16.34
CA GLY A 248 2.67 -12.82 -16.55
C GLY A 248 2.64 -13.77 -17.76
N ALA A 249 1.47 -14.28 -18.14
CA ALA A 249 1.31 -15.13 -19.32
C ALA A 249 1.52 -14.37 -20.65
N VAL A 250 1.30 -13.06 -20.66
CA VAL A 250 1.51 -12.20 -21.85
C VAL A 250 2.80 -11.37 -21.76
N ALA A 251 3.51 -11.41 -20.64
CA ALA A 251 4.78 -10.73 -20.45
C ALA A 251 5.94 -11.46 -21.13
N LEU A 252 6.94 -10.71 -21.59
CA LEU A 252 8.17 -11.27 -22.14
C LEU A 252 8.94 -12.07 -21.08
N PRO A 253 9.69 -13.13 -21.46
CA PRO A 253 10.71 -13.72 -20.61
C PRO A 253 11.76 -12.69 -20.15
N VAL A 254 12.48 -13.00 -19.07
CA VAL A 254 13.46 -12.08 -18.46
C VAL A 254 14.51 -11.60 -19.47
N GLU A 255 15.10 -12.49 -20.27
CA GLU A 255 16.14 -12.10 -21.23
C GLU A 255 15.61 -11.19 -22.34
N LEU A 256 14.41 -11.48 -22.88
CA LEU A 256 13.78 -10.62 -23.88
C LEU A 256 13.35 -9.28 -23.28
N SER A 257 12.95 -9.27 -22.01
CA SER A 257 12.67 -8.03 -21.27
C SER A 257 13.91 -7.14 -21.16
N ARG A 258 15.09 -7.73 -20.92
CA ARG A 258 16.37 -7.00 -20.92
C ARG A 258 16.74 -6.48 -22.32
N VAL A 259 16.41 -7.22 -23.39
CA VAL A 259 16.57 -6.73 -24.76
C VAL A 259 15.68 -5.50 -24.99
N THR A 260 14.38 -5.58 -24.64
CA THR A 260 13.45 -4.45 -24.76
C THR A 260 13.93 -3.22 -23.97
N LEU A 261 14.47 -3.41 -22.76
CA LEU A 261 15.07 -2.31 -21.99
C LEU A 261 16.26 -1.69 -22.70
N ARG A 262 17.18 -2.49 -23.27
CA ARG A 262 18.31 -1.97 -24.05
C ARG A 262 17.86 -1.20 -25.28
N ASP A 263 16.90 -1.73 -26.04
CA ASP A 263 16.35 -1.09 -27.23
C ASP A 263 15.67 0.25 -26.88
N ALA A 264 14.91 0.29 -25.78
CA ALA A 264 14.31 1.53 -25.28
C ALA A 264 15.37 2.56 -24.89
N MET A 265 16.44 2.13 -24.22
CA MET A 265 17.56 2.99 -23.84
C MET A 265 18.30 3.57 -25.05
N GLU A 266 18.46 2.80 -26.14
CA GLU A 266 19.11 3.25 -27.37
C GLU A 266 18.29 4.28 -28.15
N LYS A 267 16.96 4.24 -28.03
CA LYS A 267 16.05 5.23 -28.65
C LYS A 267 16.08 6.59 -27.95
N LEU A 268 16.65 6.67 -26.74
CA LEU A 268 16.77 7.91 -25.95
C LEU A 268 18.12 8.64 -26.18
N ARG A 269 18.73 8.46 -27.36
CA ARG A 269 19.96 9.13 -27.77
C ARG A 269 19.76 10.63 -28.01
#